data_AF-D2I7S7-F1
#
_entry.id   AF-D2I7S7-F1
#
_cell.length_a   1.000
_cell.length_b   1.000
_cell.length_c   1.000
_cell.angle_alpha   90.00
_cell.angle_beta   90.00
_cell.angle_gamma   90.00
#
_symmetry.space_group_name_H-M   'P 1'
#
loop_
_entity.id
_entity.type
_entity.pdbx_description
1 polymer ?
#
loop_
_entity_poly.entity_id
_entity_poly.type
_entity_poly.pdbx_seq_one_letter_code
_entity_poly.pdbx_strand_id
1 'polypeptide(L)'
;MNQAAELYLIQIIEKGSLVGMVTFESLATILNYLTDIIGDNAYEKITANLPREASGGTSICSGLRAGFQAIIHSNQSTSGSEIILLTDGEDDQISSCFEEVKQSGAVIHTIALGPSAARELETLSNMTGGYRFYANKDINGLTDAFSRISSRSGSITQQAIQLESKALNITGRKWLNGTVPVDSTVGNDTFFVVTWTIQKPEILLQDPKGTKYETSDFRVDKLNIRSARLRIPGKIILNPPRPEVKDDVSEAKVEDFSRLTSGGSFTVSGAPPAGSRTPVFPPGKITDLEAKVKEDHIQLSWTAPGNVLDKGKANSYIIRISKCFLDLQEDFDNAALVNTTSLIPKEAGSIENFEFKPEPFKIENGTKFYIAIQAIHEANLTSEVSNIAQATKFIPPQESSVPALGTKIFATSLAIWGLAVILSIF
;
A
#
# COMPACT_ATOMS: atom_id res chain seq x y z
N MET A 1 6.47 12.77 16.00
CA MET A 1 5.82 11.48 16.32
C MET A 1 4.43 11.71 16.90
N ASN A 2 4.30 12.27 18.11
CA ASN A 2 3.00 12.41 18.80
C ASN A 2 1.92 13.12 17.99
N GLN A 3 2.27 14.20 17.29
CA GLN A 3 1.33 14.87 16.37
C GLN A 3 0.75 13.91 15.33
N ALA A 4 1.58 13.09 14.68
CA ALA A 4 1.10 12.17 13.64
C ALA A 4 0.35 10.97 14.21
N ALA A 5 0.77 10.45 15.37
CA ALA A 5 0.05 9.37 16.06
C ALA A 5 -1.34 9.84 16.52
N GLU A 6 -1.46 11.08 17.01
CA GLU A 6 -2.75 11.68 17.35
C GLU A 6 -3.62 11.91 16.12
N LEU A 7 -3.05 12.40 15.01
CA LEU A 7 -3.78 12.52 13.74
C LEU A 7 -4.32 11.17 13.29
N TYR A 8 -3.51 10.11 13.35
CA TYR A 8 -3.97 8.75 13.03
C TYR A 8 -5.15 8.33 13.90
N LEU A 9 -5.00 8.46 15.22
CA LEU A 9 -6.02 8.07 16.18
C LEU A 9 -7.31 8.87 16.04
N ILE A 10 -7.26 10.16 15.67
CA ILE A 10 -8.47 11.00 15.63
C ILE A 10 -9.17 10.95 14.26
N GLN A 11 -8.41 10.74 13.18
CA GLN A 11 -8.87 11.11 11.84
C GLN A 11 -8.83 9.97 10.83
N ILE A 12 -7.93 9.02 11.04
CA ILE A 12 -7.60 8.01 10.04
C ILE A 12 -8.19 6.67 10.44
N ILE A 13 -8.16 6.35 11.73
CA ILE A 13 -8.73 5.10 12.21
C ILE A 13 -10.25 5.07 12.04
N GLU A 14 -10.76 3.92 11.61
CA GLU A 14 -12.17 3.72 11.38
C GLU A 14 -12.96 3.69 12.70
N LYS A 15 -14.18 4.23 12.66
CA LYS A 15 -15.04 4.24 13.85
C LYS A 15 -15.48 2.82 14.19
N GLY A 16 -15.33 2.43 15.46
CA GLY A 16 -15.62 1.07 15.93
C GLY A 16 -14.41 0.12 15.89
N SER A 17 -13.23 0.60 15.48
CA SER A 17 -11.99 -0.14 15.65
C SER A 17 -11.61 -0.25 17.14
N LEU A 18 -10.91 -1.33 17.47
CA LEU A 18 -10.35 -1.59 18.79
C LEU A 18 -8.86 -1.19 18.82
N VAL A 19 -8.47 -0.32 19.75
CA VAL A 19 -7.09 0.21 19.81
C VAL A 19 -6.42 -0.08 21.13
N GLY A 20 -5.24 -0.68 21.06
CA GLY A 20 -4.29 -0.81 22.17
C GLY A 20 -3.07 0.08 21.94
N MET A 21 -2.37 0.43 23.02
CA MET A 21 -1.14 1.20 22.92
C MET A 21 -0.06 0.56 23.78
N VAL A 22 1.11 0.37 23.17
CA VAL A 22 2.31 -0.17 23.81
C VAL A 22 3.44 0.80 23.53
N THR A 23 4.23 1.10 24.55
CA THR A 23 5.53 1.77 24.40
C THR A 23 6.63 0.79 24.77
N PHE A 24 7.82 0.99 24.21
CA PHE A 24 8.97 0.16 24.53
C PHE A 24 10.25 0.98 24.48
N GLU A 25 11.14 0.65 25.40
CA GLU A 25 12.55 1.02 25.39
C GLU A 25 13.35 -0.30 25.47
N SER A 26 14.14 -0.52 26.52
CA SER A 26 14.71 -1.84 26.84
C SER A 26 13.65 -2.87 27.24
N LEU A 27 12.51 -2.40 27.78
CA LEU A 27 11.35 -3.21 28.13
C LEU A 27 10.09 -2.58 27.53
N ALA A 28 9.05 -3.39 27.35
CA ALA A 28 7.76 -2.92 26.86
C ALA A 28 6.76 -2.69 27.99
N THR A 29 5.94 -1.66 27.84
CA THR A 29 4.85 -1.31 28.75
C THR A 29 3.56 -1.16 27.95
N ILE A 30 2.53 -1.90 28.35
CA ILE A 30 1.18 -1.76 27.81
C ILE A 30 0.54 -0.54 28.47
N LEU A 31 0.32 0.53 27.71
CA LEU A 31 -0.30 1.76 28.20
C LEU A 31 -1.82 1.61 28.29
N ASN A 32 -2.41 0.89 27.34
CA ASN A 32 -3.77 0.41 27.44
C ASN A 32 -4.00 -0.85 26.59
N TYR A 33 -4.90 -1.70 27.08
CA TYR A 33 -5.48 -2.80 26.31
C TYR A 33 -6.44 -2.28 25.23
N LEU A 34 -6.93 -3.18 24.37
CA LEU A 34 -7.81 -2.80 23.28
C LEU A 34 -9.07 -2.11 23.81
N THR A 35 -9.26 -0.87 23.38
CA THR A 35 -10.39 -0.03 23.74
C THR A 35 -11.16 0.35 22.49
N ASP A 36 -12.48 0.30 22.57
CA ASP A 36 -13.36 0.60 21.46
C ASP A 36 -13.38 2.10 21.16
N ILE A 37 -13.17 2.43 19.89
CA ILE A 37 -13.14 3.80 19.39
C ILE A 37 -14.57 4.24 19.03
N ILE A 38 -15.39 4.41 20.06
CA ILE A 38 -16.77 4.90 19.94
C ILE A 38 -16.87 6.31 20.55
N GLY A 39 -16.79 7.32 19.67
CA GLY A 39 -17.11 8.71 19.99
C GLY A 39 -15.96 9.52 20.61
N ASP A 40 -16.16 10.84 20.70
CA ASP A 40 -15.12 11.85 20.99
C ASP A 40 -14.35 11.59 22.31
N ASN A 41 -15.00 11.01 23.33
CA ASN A 41 -14.39 10.75 24.64
C ASN A 41 -13.41 9.55 24.67
N ALA A 42 -13.56 8.59 23.76
CA ALA A 42 -12.64 7.46 23.67
C ALA A 42 -11.27 7.91 23.13
N TYR A 43 -11.28 8.82 22.16
CA TYR A 43 -10.08 9.41 21.59
C TYR A 43 -9.27 10.20 22.62
N GLU A 44 -9.92 11.06 23.43
CA GLU A 44 -9.23 11.85 24.46
C GLU A 44 -8.50 10.96 25.49
N LYS A 45 -9.04 9.79 25.80
CA LYS A 45 -8.41 8.85 26.75
C LYS A 45 -7.17 8.18 26.18
N ILE A 46 -7.20 7.79 24.90
CA ILE A 46 -6.09 7.07 24.26
C ILE A 46 -4.97 8.04 23.88
N THR A 47 -5.30 9.25 23.41
CA THR A 47 -4.28 10.25 23.09
C THR A 47 -3.55 10.75 24.33
N ALA A 48 -4.20 10.76 25.50
CA ALA A 48 -3.55 11.07 26.78
C ALA A 48 -2.42 10.09 27.15
N ASN A 49 -2.45 8.86 26.62
CA ASN A 49 -1.44 7.83 26.85
C ASN A 49 -0.22 7.94 25.92
N LEU A 50 -0.22 8.84 24.91
CA LEU A 50 0.89 8.94 23.98
C LEU A 50 2.22 9.26 24.71
N PRO A 51 3.32 8.53 24.44
CA PRO A 51 4.61 8.74 25.10
C PRO A 51 5.12 10.16 24.89
N ARG A 52 5.55 10.85 25.95
CA ARG A 52 6.00 12.25 25.87
C ARG A 52 7.52 12.41 25.72
N GLU A 53 8.26 11.43 26.21
CA GLU A 53 9.72 11.43 26.21
C GLU A 53 10.21 10.08 25.69
N ALA A 54 11.35 10.10 25.00
CA ALA A 54 12.06 8.89 24.62
C ALA A 54 13.30 8.77 25.51
N SER A 55 13.41 7.66 26.23
CA SER A 55 14.56 7.30 27.06
C SER A 55 14.87 5.82 26.91
N GLY A 56 16.03 5.39 27.38
CA GLY A 56 16.41 3.97 27.42
C GLY A 56 17.00 3.44 26.11
N GLY A 57 17.18 2.12 26.04
CA GLY A 57 17.59 1.41 24.83
C GLY A 57 16.41 1.04 23.93
N THR A 58 16.63 0.22 22.91
CA THR A 58 15.60 -0.20 21.95
C THR A 58 15.42 -1.71 21.98
N SER A 59 14.21 -2.18 22.23
CA SER A 59 13.82 -3.60 22.16
C SER A 59 12.48 -3.77 21.44
N ILE A 60 12.53 -3.86 20.12
CA ILE A 60 11.37 -4.00 19.24
C ILE A 60 10.61 -5.29 19.55
N CYS A 61 11.32 -6.41 19.74
CA CYS A 61 10.69 -7.69 20.05
C CYS A 61 9.92 -7.66 21.38
N SER A 62 10.38 -6.90 22.38
CA SER A 62 9.62 -6.71 23.62
C SER A 62 8.31 -5.96 23.33
N GLY A 63 8.37 -4.91 22.51
CA GLY A 63 7.21 -4.15 22.06
C GLY A 63 6.18 -5.03 21.32
N LEU A 64 6.63 -5.86 20.39
CA LEU A 64 5.76 -6.77 19.62
C LEU A 64 5.09 -7.81 20.52
N ARG A 65 5.84 -8.46 21.42
CA ARG A 65 5.27 -9.42 22.38
C ARG A 65 4.22 -8.78 23.29
N ALA A 66 4.48 -7.58 23.80
CA ALA A 66 3.51 -6.84 24.60
C ALA A 66 2.28 -6.43 23.76
N GLY A 67 2.45 -6.11 22.48
CA GLY A 67 1.36 -5.89 21.53
C GLY A 67 0.47 -7.13 21.37
N PHE A 68 1.08 -8.31 21.14
CA PHE A 68 0.35 -9.58 21.08
C PHE A 68 -0.39 -9.88 22.38
N GLN A 69 0.25 -9.63 23.52
CA GLN A 69 -0.38 -9.78 24.83
C GLN A 69 -1.58 -8.85 25.01
N ALA A 70 -1.48 -7.59 24.56
CA ALA A 70 -2.58 -6.64 24.66
C ALA A 70 -3.80 -7.06 23.82
N ILE A 71 -3.56 -7.64 22.63
CA ILE A 71 -4.59 -8.20 21.75
C ILE A 71 -5.26 -9.40 22.41
N ILE A 72 -4.46 -10.39 22.84
CA ILE A 72 -4.96 -11.64 23.43
C ILE A 72 -5.73 -11.38 24.72
N HIS A 73 -5.24 -10.48 25.58
CA HIS A 73 -5.90 -10.12 26.84
C HIS A 73 -7.30 -9.53 26.62
N SER A 74 -7.55 -8.96 25.45
CA SER A 74 -8.83 -8.37 25.07
C SER A 74 -9.76 -9.37 24.37
N ASN A 75 -9.48 -10.67 24.50
CA ASN A 75 -10.16 -11.79 23.83
C ASN A 75 -10.18 -11.68 22.29
N GLN A 76 -9.16 -11.04 21.71
CA GLN A 76 -8.98 -10.95 20.26
C GLN A 76 -7.88 -11.91 19.78
N SER A 77 -7.97 -12.33 18.52
CA SER A 77 -6.94 -13.12 17.86
C SER A 77 -5.83 -12.21 17.33
N THR A 78 -4.56 -12.60 17.51
CA THR A 78 -3.45 -11.92 16.82
C THR A 78 -3.50 -12.12 15.32
N SER A 79 -4.08 -13.24 14.84
CA SER A 79 -4.18 -13.52 13.41
C SER A 79 -5.14 -12.55 12.75
N GLY A 80 -4.66 -11.80 11.76
CA GLY A 80 -5.42 -10.75 11.09
C GLY A 80 -5.45 -9.41 11.83
N SER A 81 -4.95 -9.33 13.06
CA SER A 81 -4.78 -8.05 13.76
C SER A 81 -3.63 -7.25 13.14
N GLU A 82 -3.76 -5.93 13.14
CA GLU A 82 -2.74 -5.02 12.62
C GLU A 82 -1.92 -4.38 13.76
N ILE A 83 -0.60 -4.31 13.59
CA ILE A 83 0.32 -3.60 14.48
C ILE A 83 1.03 -2.52 13.68
N ILE A 84 0.97 -1.27 14.14
CA ILE A 84 1.75 -0.17 13.57
C ILE A 84 2.96 0.09 14.46
N LEU A 85 4.13 -0.35 14.00
CA LEU A 85 5.40 -0.23 14.68
C LEU A 85 6.12 1.06 14.25
N LEU A 86 6.22 2.03 15.16
CA LEU A 86 7.00 3.26 14.98
C LEU A 86 8.32 3.14 15.74
N THR A 87 9.45 3.24 15.05
CA THR A 87 10.78 3.08 15.65
C THR A 87 11.85 3.78 14.81
N ASP A 88 12.98 4.15 15.41
CA ASP A 88 14.18 4.54 14.65
C ASP A 88 14.86 3.34 13.98
N GLY A 89 14.48 2.13 14.39
CA GLY A 89 14.95 0.86 13.84
C GLY A 89 16.35 0.48 14.29
N GLU A 90 16.94 1.18 15.26
CA GLU A 90 18.28 0.89 15.76
C GLU A 90 18.24 -0.25 16.82
N ASP A 91 17.92 -1.46 16.36
CA ASP A 91 17.87 -2.69 17.17
C ASP A 91 18.45 -3.86 16.35
N ASP A 92 19.49 -4.52 16.87
CA ASP A 92 20.17 -5.64 16.21
C ASP A 92 19.59 -7.02 16.57
N GLN A 93 18.62 -7.08 17.50
CA GLN A 93 18.00 -8.32 17.99
C GLN A 93 16.61 -8.58 17.39
N ILE A 94 16.16 -7.82 16.40
CA ILE A 94 14.81 -7.94 15.81
C ILE A 94 14.55 -9.35 15.27
N SER A 95 15.57 -10.00 14.70
CA SER A 95 15.46 -11.35 14.15
C SER A 95 15.05 -12.41 15.17
N SER A 96 15.28 -12.16 16.46
CA SER A 96 14.98 -13.09 17.55
C SER A 96 13.49 -13.40 17.71
N CYS A 97 12.60 -12.51 17.25
CA CYS A 97 11.14 -12.72 17.33
C CYS A 97 10.48 -13.00 15.97
N PHE A 98 11.24 -13.26 14.89
CA PHE A 98 10.65 -13.51 13.57
C PHE A 98 9.70 -14.71 13.53
N GLU A 99 10.06 -15.81 14.19
CA GLU A 99 9.19 -16.99 14.23
C GLU A 99 7.92 -16.74 15.05
N GLU A 100 8.02 -16.03 16.18
CA GLU A 100 6.85 -15.63 16.98
C GLU A 100 5.90 -14.74 16.16
N VAL A 101 6.45 -13.77 15.43
CA VAL A 101 5.65 -12.88 14.57
C VAL A 101 4.97 -13.66 13.45
N LYS A 102 5.68 -14.57 12.77
CA LYS A 102 5.07 -15.41 11.71
C LYS A 102 3.92 -16.26 12.27
N GLN A 103 4.12 -16.86 13.44
CA GLN A 103 3.11 -17.70 14.10
C GLN A 103 1.93 -16.88 14.61
N SER A 104 2.13 -15.61 14.98
CA SER A 104 1.05 -14.74 15.44
C SER A 104 -0.02 -14.50 14.39
N GLY A 105 0.33 -14.56 13.10
CA GLY A 105 -0.57 -14.19 11.99
C GLY A 105 -0.94 -12.70 11.94
N ALA A 106 -0.32 -11.86 12.77
CA ALA A 106 -0.54 -10.43 12.78
C ALA A 106 0.14 -9.76 11.57
N VAL A 107 -0.45 -8.65 11.10
CA VAL A 107 0.12 -7.81 10.04
C VAL A 107 0.90 -6.66 10.69
N ILE A 108 2.22 -6.61 10.49
CA ILE A 108 3.07 -5.56 11.05
C ILE A 108 3.38 -4.49 10.00
N HIS A 109 2.85 -3.30 10.21
CA HIS A 109 3.23 -2.10 9.49
C HIS A 109 4.41 -1.43 10.18
N THR A 110 5.44 -1.04 9.44
CA THR A 110 6.63 -0.41 10.00
C THR A 110 6.78 1.02 9.50
N ILE A 111 7.12 1.93 10.42
CA ILE A 111 7.45 3.31 10.12
C ILE A 111 8.81 3.63 10.76
N ALA A 112 9.84 3.70 9.93
CA ALA A 112 11.19 4.07 10.35
C ALA A 112 11.31 5.59 10.53
N LEU A 113 11.75 6.05 11.70
CA LEU A 113 11.86 7.47 12.09
C LEU A 113 13.27 8.07 11.91
N GLY A 114 14.23 7.24 11.47
CA GLY A 114 15.63 7.63 11.31
C GLY A 114 16.31 6.88 10.17
N PRO A 115 17.37 7.44 9.56
CA PRO A 115 18.08 6.84 8.41
C PRO A 115 18.82 5.54 8.74
N SER A 116 19.03 5.23 10.02
CA SER A 116 19.84 4.10 10.48
C SER A 116 19.02 2.84 10.78
N ALA A 117 17.76 2.77 10.36
CA ALA A 117 16.91 1.63 10.67
C ALA A 117 17.52 0.31 10.14
N ALA A 118 17.54 -0.70 11.01
CA ALA A 118 18.02 -2.04 10.69
C ALA A 118 17.20 -2.67 9.56
N ARG A 119 17.84 -3.46 8.69
CA ARG A 119 17.18 -4.13 7.55
C ARG A 119 16.12 -5.13 8.01
N GLU A 120 16.30 -5.66 9.22
CA GLU A 120 15.41 -6.58 9.90
C GLU A 120 14.05 -5.96 10.21
N LEU A 121 13.98 -4.63 10.38
CA LEU A 121 12.70 -3.91 10.52
C LEU A 121 11.85 -4.07 9.26
N GLU A 122 12.45 -3.97 8.08
CA GLU A 122 11.76 -4.14 6.80
C GLU A 122 11.29 -5.58 6.60
N THR A 123 12.04 -6.54 7.15
CA THR A 123 11.71 -7.96 7.09
C THR A 123 10.41 -8.26 7.85
N LEU A 124 10.14 -7.59 8.96
CA LEU A 124 8.89 -7.73 9.72
C LEU A 124 7.67 -7.44 8.84
N SER A 125 7.66 -6.29 8.16
CA SER A 125 6.53 -5.94 7.27
C SER A 125 6.43 -6.86 6.06
N ASN A 126 7.56 -7.20 5.43
CA ASN A 126 7.54 -8.08 4.26
C ASN A 126 7.01 -9.48 4.59
N MET A 127 7.39 -10.05 5.74
CA MET A 127 6.98 -11.41 6.09
C MET A 127 5.52 -11.50 6.55
N THR A 128 4.95 -10.41 7.08
CA THR A 128 3.54 -10.36 7.50
C THR A 128 2.62 -9.75 6.44
N GLY A 129 3.17 -9.31 5.30
CA GLY A 129 2.43 -8.58 4.27
C GLY A 129 1.93 -7.21 4.73
N GLY A 130 2.61 -6.57 5.68
CA GLY A 130 2.34 -5.21 6.14
C GLY A 130 3.06 -4.16 5.29
N TYR A 131 2.72 -2.90 5.50
CA TYR A 131 3.34 -1.79 4.79
C TYR A 131 4.63 -1.32 5.46
N ARG A 132 5.58 -0.87 4.64
CA ARG A 132 6.84 -0.26 5.06
C ARG A 132 6.82 1.21 4.70
N PHE A 133 7.16 2.06 5.66
CA PHE A 133 7.33 3.49 5.47
C PHE A 133 8.62 3.99 6.09
N TYR A 134 9.13 5.06 5.49
CA TYR A 134 10.26 5.82 6.00
C TYR A 134 9.82 7.27 6.19
N ALA A 135 9.92 7.77 7.41
CA ALA A 135 9.58 9.15 7.75
C ALA A 135 10.79 9.82 8.40
N ASN A 136 11.49 10.66 7.63
CA ASN A 136 12.66 11.42 8.09
C ASN A 136 12.24 12.57 9.02
N LYS A 137 11.67 12.26 10.19
CA LYS A 137 11.14 13.17 11.22
C LYS A 137 10.12 14.22 10.74
N ASP A 138 9.76 14.23 9.46
CA ASP A 138 8.73 15.09 8.89
C ASP A 138 7.34 14.53 9.24
N ILE A 139 6.48 15.43 9.70
CA ILE A 139 5.09 15.14 10.08
C ILE A 139 4.33 14.61 8.85
N ASN A 140 4.62 15.12 7.66
CA ASN A 140 3.93 14.68 6.44
C ASN A 140 4.22 13.24 6.07
N GLY A 141 5.48 12.79 6.19
CA GLY A 141 5.85 11.40 5.91
C GLY A 141 5.15 10.43 6.86
N LEU A 142 4.97 10.85 8.13
CA LEU A 142 4.19 10.08 9.09
C LEU A 142 2.69 10.07 8.75
N THR A 143 2.12 11.22 8.40
CA THR A 143 0.69 11.29 8.03
C THR A 143 0.38 10.49 6.76
N ASP A 144 1.25 10.52 5.74
CA ASP A 144 1.09 9.69 4.52
C ASP A 144 1.23 8.19 4.82
N ALA A 145 2.18 7.82 5.69
CA ALA A 145 2.32 6.44 6.14
C ALA A 145 1.03 5.94 6.82
N PHE A 146 0.50 6.73 7.76
CA PHE A 146 -0.71 6.40 8.48
C PHE A 146 -1.95 6.32 7.57
N SER A 147 -2.13 7.24 6.63
CA SER A 147 -3.30 7.25 5.73
C SER A 147 -3.32 6.06 4.76
N ARG A 148 -2.15 5.54 4.38
CA ARG A 148 -2.05 4.32 3.58
C ARG A 148 -2.39 3.07 4.37
N ILE A 149 -2.01 2.99 5.64
CA ILE A 149 -2.27 1.81 6.49
C ILE A 149 -3.77 1.56 6.64
N SER A 150 -4.57 2.59 6.93
CA SER A 150 -6.02 2.47 7.13
C SER A 150 -6.84 2.09 5.90
N SER A 151 -6.25 2.12 4.70
CA SER A 151 -6.97 1.79 3.45
C SER A 151 -7.33 0.29 3.33
N ARG A 152 -6.89 -0.56 4.25
CA ARG A 152 -7.01 -2.02 4.17
C ARG A 152 -8.21 -2.62 4.93
N SER A 153 -8.80 -1.93 5.91
CA SER A 153 -9.81 -2.51 6.83
C SER A 153 -11.26 -2.55 6.30
N GLY A 154 -11.44 -2.59 4.97
CA GLY A 154 -12.59 -3.27 4.35
C GLY A 154 -13.90 -2.50 4.17
N SER A 155 -14.20 -1.46 4.96
CA SER A 155 -15.39 -0.64 4.72
C SER A 155 -15.05 0.63 3.93
N ILE A 156 -15.20 0.58 2.60
CA ILE A 156 -15.01 1.74 1.71
C ILE A 156 -15.81 2.99 2.13
N THR A 157 -16.85 2.82 2.94
CA THR A 157 -17.70 3.92 3.45
C THR A 157 -17.17 4.60 4.71
N GLN A 158 -16.21 3.98 5.39
CA GLN A 158 -15.59 4.47 6.64
C GLN A 158 -14.13 4.87 6.47
N GLN A 159 -13.53 4.56 5.33
CA GLN A 159 -12.16 4.94 4.99
C GLN A 159 -12.00 6.44 4.82
N ALA A 160 -11.03 7.02 5.52
CA ALA A 160 -10.58 8.38 5.29
C ALA A 160 -9.73 8.42 4.01
N ILE A 161 -10.13 9.27 3.05
CA ILE A 161 -9.37 9.51 1.82
C ILE A 161 -8.64 10.84 1.94
N GLN A 162 -7.31 10.79 1.87
CA GLN A 162 -6.49 12.01 1.86
C GLN A 162 -6.57 12.67 0.48
N LEU A 163 -7.22 13.82 0.40
CA LEU A 163 -7.32 14.60 -0.84
C LEU A 163 -6.05 15.41 -1.11
N GLU A 164 -5.45 15.98 -0.06
CA GLU A 164 -4.27 16.83 -0.19
C GLU A 164 -3.46 16.85 1.11
N SER A 165 -2.13 16.90 0.99
CA SER A 165 -1.20 17.14 2.11
C SER A 165 -0.03 18.00 1.64
N LYS A 166 0.25 19.09 2.37
CA LYS A 166 1.30 20.07 2.04
C LYS A 166 2.00 20.53 3.32
N ALA A 167 3.33 20.57 3.32
CA ALA A 167 4.12 21.32 4.31
C ALA A 167 4.92 22.41 3.63
N LEU A 168 4.92 23.59 4.25
CA LEU A 168 5.57 24.79 3.74
C LEU A 168 6.16 25.58 4.90
N ASN A 169 7.37 26.10 4.73
CA ASN A 169 8.00 27.00 5.69
C ASN A 169 7.59 28.45 5.40
N ILE A 170 6.87 29.06 6.33
CA ILE A 170 6.42 30.45 6.20
C ILE A 170 7.33 31.34 7.03
N THR A 171 7.93 32.35 6.38
CA THR A 171 8.65 33.42 7.08
C THR A 171 7.66 34.46 7.61
N GLY A 172 7.97 35.10 8.74
CA GLY A 172 7.03 35.98 9.46
C GLY A 172 6.34 37.02 8.56
N ARG A 173 5.03 37.23 8.80
CA ARG A 173 4.12 38.15 8.05
C ARG A 173 3.82 37.77 6.59
N LYS A 174 4.17 36.57 6.14
CA LYS A 174 3.66 36.03 4.86
C LYS A 174 2.40 35.20 5.08
N TRP A 175 1.58 35.10 4.03
CA TRP A 175 0.38 34.28 3.99
C TRP A 175 0.53 33.22 2.90
N LEU A 176 -0.21 32.13 3.05
CA LEU A 176 -0.36 31.09 2.04
C LEU A 176 -1.82 31.04 1.62
N ASN A 177 -2.04 30.83 0.34
CA ASN A 177 -3.33 30.53 -0.22
C ASN A 177 -3.27 29.21 -1.00
N GLY A 178 -4.43 28.57 -1.12
CA GLY A 178 -4.56 27.31 -1.83
C GLY A 178 -6.03 26.96 -2.01
N THR A 179 -6.28 26.07 -2.95
CA THR A 179 -7.60 25.52 -3.22
C THR A 179 -7.45 24.02 -3.35
N VAL A 180 -8.30 23.28 -2.64
CA VAL A 180 -8.38 21.82 -2.73
C VAL A 180 -9.67 21.48 -3.47
N PRO A 181 -9.60 20.88 -4.68
CA PRO A 181 -10.81 20.41 -5.35
C PRO A 181 -11.37 19.20 -4.60
N VAL A 182 -12.66 19.23 -4.27
CA VAL A 182 -13.37 18.12 -3.61
C VAL A 182 -14.50 17.68 -4.53
N ASP A 183 -14.52 16.41 -4.91
CA ASP A 183 -15.61 15.84 -5.70
C ASP A 183 -16.88 15.72 -4.85
N SER A 184 -18.05 15.95 -5.45
CA SER A 184 -19.34 15.87 -4.77
C SER A 184 -19.68 14.49 -4.16
N THR A 185 -19.03 13.43 -4.64
CA THR A 185 -19.17 12.07 -4.13
C THR A 185 -18.33 11.82 -2.87
N VAL A 186 -17.34 12.67 -2.59
CA VAL A 186 -16.50 12.66 -1.40
C VAL A 186 -17.03 13.72 -0.44
N GLY A 187 -17.39 13.36 0.79
CA GLY A 187 -17.91 14.41 1.68
C GLY A 187 -18.52 14.01 3.01
N ASN A 188 -18.73 12.73 3.31
CA ASN A 188 -19.14 12.37 4.66
C ASN A 188 -17.97 12.66 5.60
N ASP A 189 -18.19 13.56 6.56
CA ASP A 189 -17.21 13.94 7.58
C ASP A 189 -15.88 14.50 7.07
N THR A 190 -15.91 15.32 6.01
CA THR A 190 -14.72 16.07 5.56
C THR A 190 -14.12 16.89 6.70
N PHE A 191 -12.81 16.77 6.91
CA PHE A 191 -12.09 17.54 7.91
C PHE A 191 -10.86 18.23 7.32
N PHE A 192 -10.54 19.39 7.86
CA PHE A 192 -9.33 20.15 7.57
C PHE A 192 -8.46 20.22 8.81
N VAL A 193 -7.16 20.03 8.62
CA VAL A 193 -6.17 19.98 9.69
C VAL A 193 -5.05 20.94 9.37
N VAL A 194 -4.74 21.80 10.31
CA VAL A 194 -3.60 22.70 10.22
C VAL A 194 -2.69 22.43 11.41
N THR A 195 -1.43 22.12 11.14
CA THR A 195 -0.39 21.93 12.16
C THR A 195 0.66 23.03 12.06
N TRP A 196 1.33 23.34 13.18
CA TRP A 196 2.40 24.34 13.22
C TRP A 196 3.54 23.90 14.16
N THR A 197 4.72 24.49 13.97
CA THR A 197 5.92 24.17 14.77
C THR A 197 6.36 25.31 15.67
N ILE A 198 6.08 26.57 15.35
CA ILE A 198 6.55 27.71 16.14
C ILE A 198 5.35 28.40 16.81
N GLN A 199 4.53 29.08 16.01
CA GLN A 199 3.40 29.87 16.49
C GLN A 199 2.13 29.46 15.75
N LYS A 200 0.99 29.51 16.44
CA LYS A 200 -0.33 29.26 15.84
C LYS A 200 -0.59 30.30 14.74
N PRO A 201 -0.84 29.90 13.49
CA PRO A 201 -1.19 30.82 12.42
C PRO A 201 -2.67 31.25 12.54
N GLU A 202 -2.99 32.36 11.88
CA GLU A 202 -4.36 32.67 11.52
C GLU A 202 -4.79 31.75 10.37
N ILE A 203 -5.96 31.14 10.51
CA ILE A 203 -6.53 30.17 9.59
C ILE A 203 -7.86 30.73 9.08
N LEU A 204 -8.00 30.74 7.75
CA LEU A 204 -9.21 31.14 7.03
C LEU A 204 -9.52 30.07 6.00
N LEU A 205 -10.74 29.55 6.01
CA LEU A 205 -11.21 28.57 5.04
C LEU A 205 -12.54 28.99 4.45
N GLN A 206 -12.73 28.79 3.15
CA GLN A 206 -14.01 28.98 2.49
C GLN A 206 -14.45 27.69 1.83
N ASP A 207 -15.65 27.21 2.14
CA ASP A 207 -16.21 26.01 1.50
C ASP A 207 -16.80 26.32 0.12
N PRO A 208 -17.09 25.30 -0.72
CA PRO A 208 -17.67 25.50 -2.05
C PRO A 208 -19.05 26.17 -2.06
N LYS A 209 -19.75 26.23 -0.91
CA LYS A 209 -21.03 26.93 -0.75
C LYS A 209 -20.84 28.40 -0.38
N GLY A 210 -19.59 28.84 -0.21
CA GLY A 210 -19.21 30.20 0.12
C GLY A 210 -19.15 30.49 1.62
N THR A 211 -19.42 29.51 2.49
CA THR A 211 -19.32 29.67 3.95
C THR A 211 -17.86 29.90 4.32
N LYS A 212 -17.60 30.92 5.14
CA LYS A 212 -16.27 31.23 5.65
C LYS A 212 -16.13 30.74 7.07
N TYR A 213 -14.98 30.15 7.37
CA TYR A 213 -14.60 29.67 8.68
C TYR A 213 -13.32 30.40 9.10
N GLU A 214 -13.34 30.96 10.30
CA GLU A 214 -12.23 31.67 10.92
C GLU A 214 -11.51 30.78 11.92
N THR A 215 -10.42 31.29 12.48
CA THR A 215 -9.56 30.54 13.41
C THR A 215 -10.30 30.05 14.67
N SER A 216 -11.39 30.72 15.06
CA SER A 216 -12.26 30.34 16.18
C SER A 216 -13.12 29.12 15.91
N ASP A 217 -13.43 28.82 14.64
CA ASP A 217 -14.25 27.67 14.25
C ASP A 217 -13.44 26.36 14.30
N PHE A 218 -12.11 26.47 14.29
CA PHE A 218 -11.23 25.34 14.43
C PHE A 218 -11.10 24.95 15.90
N ARG A 219 -11.40 23.68 16.19
CA ARG A 219 -11.12 23.07 17.49
C ARG A 219 -9.61 22.87 17.61
N VAL A 220 -9.01 23.52 18.60
CA VAL A 220 -7.60 23.33 18.96
C VAL A 220 -7.51 22.16 19.93
N ASP A 221 -6.60 21.23 19.66
CA ASP A 221 -6.44 20.05 20.52
C ASP A 221 -5.87 20.45 21.89
N LYS A 222 -6.47 19.90 22.95
CA LYS A 222 -6.19 20.26 24.35
C LYS A 222 -4.77 19.87 24.81
N LEU A 223 -4.09 19.00 24.06
CA LEU A 223 -2.78 18.43 24.43
C LEU A 223 -1.58 19.28 24.00
N ASN A 224 -1.78 20.54 23.58
CA ASN A 224 -0.72 21.47 23.14
C ASN A 224 0.10 20.97 21.93
N ILE A 225 -0.45 20.07 21.12
CA ILE A 225 0.23 19.47 19.97
C ILE A 225 0.28 20.37 18.73
N ARG A 226 0.04 21.68 18.87
CA ARG A 226 0.18 22.66 17.79
C ARG A 226 -0.63 22.28 16.53
N SER A 227 -1.87 21.85 16.72
CA SER A 227 -2.83 21.47 15.68
C SER A 227 -4.17 22.18 15.87
N ALA A 228 -4.89 22.36 14.76
CA ALA A 228 -6.26 22.85 14.75
C ALA A 228 -7.08 22.09 13.69
N ARG A 229 -8.32 21.75 14.03
CA ARG A 229 -9.23 20.91 13.25
C ARG A 229 -10.55 21.62 12.96
N LEU A 230 -11.00 21.55 11.72
CA LEU A 230 -12.35 21.93 11.31
C LEU A 230 -13.04 20.73 10.67
N ARG A 231 -14.27 20.40 11.10
CA ARG A 231 -15.12 19.39 10.44
C ARG A 231 -16.21 20.11 9.65
N ILE A 232 -16.32 19.79 8.37
CA ILE A 232 -17.37 20.29 7.49
C ILE A 232 -18.37 19.14 7.28
N PRO A 233 -19.62 19.28 7.75
CA PRO A 233 -20.61 18.23 7.59
C PRO A 233 -20.99 18.06 6.11
N GLY A 234 -20.94 16.81 5.64
CA GLY A 234 -21.43 16.42 4.32
C GLY A 234 -22.03 15.02 4.35
N LYS A 235 -22.62 14.58 3.23
CA LYS A 235 -23.33 13.30 3.12
C LYS A 235 -22.85 12.57 1.88
N ILE A 236 -22.42 11.31 2.00
CA ILE A 236 -22.13 10.46 0.84
C ILE A 236 -23.43 10.20 0.08
N ILE A 237 -23.40 10.42 -1.23
CA ILE A 237 -24.42 9.94 -2.16
C ILE A 237 -23.78 8.78 -2.93
N LEU A 238 -24.16 7.55 -2.60
CA LEU A 238 -23.74 6.39 -3.37
C LEU A 238 -24.37 6.46 -4.76
N ASN A 239 -23.60 6.10 -5.79
CA ASN A 239 -24.19 5.83 -7.08
C ASN A 239 -25.26 4.73 -6.94
N PRO A 240 -26.36 4.79 -7.71
CA PRO A 240 -27.32 3.71 -7.74
C PRO A 240 -26.58 2.39 -7.97
N PRO A 241 -26.93 1.31 -7.24
CA PRO A 241 -26.34 0.00 -7.48
C PRO A 241 -26.53 -0.35 -8.96
N ARG A 242 -25.49 -0.94 -9.56
CA ARG A 242 -25.58 -1.43 -10.94
C ARG A 242 -26.83 -2.32 -11.02
N PRO A 243 -27.75 -2.09 -11.97
CA PRO A 243 -28.89 -2.96 -12.15
C PRO A 243 -28.41 -4.41 -12.27
N GLU A 244 -29.07 -5.32 -11.57
CA GLU A 244 -28.77 -6.75 -11.70
C GLU A 244 -28.91 -7.13 -13.18
N VAL A 245 -27.78 -7.51 -13.79
CA VAL A 245 -27.78 -8.01 -15.15
C VAL A 245 -28.49 -9.37 -15.08
N LYS A 246 -29.71 -9.45 -15.61
CA LYS A 246 -30.32 -10.73 -15.92
C LYS A 246 -29.49 -11.35 -17.04
N ASP A 247 -29.00 -12.57 -16.85
CA ASP A 247 -28.10 -13.32 -17.75
C ASP A 247 -28.68 -13.62 -19.16
N ASP A 248 -29.74 -12.93 -19.58
CA ASP A 248 -30.48 -13.20 -20.81
C ASP A 248 -30.52 -11.98 -21.76
N VAL A 249 -29.64 -11.01 -21.56
CA VAL A 249 -29.45 -9.91 -22.54
C VAL A 249 -28.21 -10.22 -23.37
N SER A 250 -28.47 -10.77 -24.56
CA SER A 250 -27.52 -10.84 -25.67
C SER A 250 -26.69 -9.56 -25.76
N GLU A 251 -25.36 -9.73 -25.86
CA GLU A 251 -24.36 -8.67 -25.92
C GLU A 251 -24.89 -7.45 -26.68
N ALA A 252 -25.26 -6.40 -25.94
CA ALA A 252 -25.60 -5.14 -26.55
C ALA A 252 -24.34 -4.64 -27.25
N LYS A 253 -24.42 -4.48 -28.58
CA LYS A 253 -23.35 -3.92 -29.41
C LYS A 253 -23.01 -2.54 -28.86
N VAL A 254 -21.92 -2.45 -28.11
CA VAL A 254 -21.39 -1.20 -27.59
C VAL A 254 -20.97 -0.36 -28.80
N GLU A 255 -21.49 0.86 -28.92
CA GLU A 255 -21.05 1.77 -29.97
C GLU A 255 -19.57 2.12 -29.78
N ASP A 256 -18.86 2.32 -30.89
CA ASP A 256 -17.45 2.72 -30.90
C ASP A 256 -17.30 4.09 -30.21
N PHE A 257 -16.91 4.08 -28.93
CA PHE A 257 -16.57 5.30 -28.23
C PHE A 257 -15.07 5.57 -28.34
N SER A 258 -14.72 6.82 -28.64
CA SER A 258 -13.35 7.31 -28.54
C SER A 258 -13.22 8.11 -27.24
N ARG A 259 -12.20 7.78 -26.43
CA ARG A 259 -11.84 8.57 -25.24
C ARG A 259 -10.66 9.46 -25.63
N LEU A 260 -10.82 10.77 -25.49
CA LEU A 260 -9.74 11.76 -25.66
C LEU A 260 -9.43 12.35 -24.28
N THR A 261 -8.19 12.26 -23.84
CA THR A 261 -7.69 12.96 -22.64
C THR A 261 -6.65 14.00 -23.08
N SER A 262 -6.72 15.21 -22.52
CA SER A 262 -5.75 16.26 -22.81
C SER A 262 -4.50 16.03 -21.95
N GLY A 263 -3.38 15.65 -22.57
CA GLY A 263 -2.13 15.28 -21.88
C GLY A 263 -1.38 16.42 -21.19
N GLY A 264 -2.00 17.58 -20.99
CA GLY A 264 -1.38 18.77 -20.43
C GLY A 264 -0.38 19.45 -21.39
N SER A 265 0.33 20.46 -20.87
CA SER A 265 1.37 21.21 -21.55
C SER A 265 2.64 21.18 -20.69
N PHE A 266 3.77 20.88 -21.31
CA PHE A 266 5.08 20.98 -20.68
C PHE A 266 5.96 21.96 -21.46
N THR A 267 6.82 22.68 -20.76
CA THR A 267 7.78 23.60 -21.38
C THR A 267 9.17 22.98 -21.27
N VAL A 268 9.82 22.75 -22.41
CA VAL A 268 11.20 22.22 -22.44
C VAL A 268 12.17 23.39 -22.37
N SER A 269 12.98 23.44 -21.30
CA SER A 269 14.08 24.40 -21.15
C SER A 269 15.38 23.72 -21.59
N GLY A 270 16.13 24.32 -22.52
CA GLY A 270 17.44 23.78 -22.95
C GLY A 270 17.40 22.77 -24.10
N ALA A 271 16.38 22.84 -24.97
CA ALA A 271 16.36 22.05 -26.20
C ALA A 271 17.62 22.36 -27.05
N PRO A 272 18.38 21.34 -27.52
CA PRO A 272 19.54 21.55 -28.36
C PRO A 272 19.21 22.35 -29.63
N PRO A 273 20.12 23.20 -30.12
CA PRO A 273 19.92 23.92 -31.38
C PRO A 273 19.61 22.93 -32.51
N ALA A 274 18.66 23.29 -33.38
CA ALA A 274 18.35 22.52 -34.57
C ALA A 274 19.62 22.32 -35.42
N GLY A 275 20.19 21.11 -35.41
CA GLY A 275 21.39 20.79 -36.18
C GLY A 275 22.37 19.80 -35.55
N SER A 276 22.32 19.54 -34.23
CA SER A 276 23.13 18.47 -33.63
C SER A 276 22.29 17.21 -33.43
N ARG A 277 22.60 16.13 -34.18
CA ARG A 277 22.03 14.76 -34.12
C ARG A 277 20.58 14.68 -33.59
N THR A 278 19.63 14.37 -34.48
CA THR A 278 18.25 13.99 -34.11
C THR A 278 18.27 13.09 -32.87
N PRO A 279 17.68 13.50 -31.73
CA PRO A 279 17.62 12.67 -30.55
C PRO A 279 16.90 11.37 -30.92
N VAL A 280 17.63 10.26 -30.87
CA VAL A 280 17.04 8.94 -31.06
C VAL A 280 16.46 8.53 -29.72
N PHE A 281 15.15 8.60 -29.59
CA PHE A 281 14.48 8.18 -28.36
C PHE A 281 14.44 6.65 -28.30
N PRO A 282 14.76 6.04 -27.14
CA PRO A 282 14.64 4.60 -26.98
C PRO A 282 13.17 4.13 -27.04
N PRO A 283 12.92 2.82 -27.16
CA PRO A 283 11.61 2.21 -26.96
C PRO A 283 10.96 2.65 -25.65
N GLY A 284 9.62 2.68 -25.65
CA GLY A 284 8.83 2.97 -24.46
C GLY A 284 9.03 1.93 -23.34
N LYS A 285 8.78 2.35 -22.10
CA LYS A 285 8.79 1.45 -20.94
C LYS A 285 7.58 0.52 -21.00
N ILE A 286 7.83 -0.79 -20.85
CA ILE A 286 6.76 -1.77 -20.70
C ILE A 286 6.21 -1.67 -19.25
N THR A 287 4.90 -1.49 -19.11
CA THR A 287 4.25 -1.29 -17.79
C THR A 287 3.29 -2.39 -17.39
N ASP A 288 2.99 -3.32 -18.30
CA ASP A 288 1.95 -4.34 -18.17
C ASP A 288 2.50 -5.77 -18.29
N LEU A 289 3.78 -5.98 -17.97
CA LEU A 289 4.38 -7.31 -18.02
C LEU A 289 3.70 -8.25 -17.01
N GLU A 290 3.23 -9.39 -17.50
CA GLU A 290 2.69 -10.51 -16.72
C GLU A 290 3.54 -11.76 -16.90
N ALA A 291 3.60 -12.59 -15.85
CA ALA A 291 4.29 -13.88 -15.87
C ALA A 291 3.46 -14.96 -15.17
N LYS A 292 3.37 -16.15 -15.80
CA LYS A 292 2.62 -17.31 -15.28
C LYS A 292 3.45 -18.57 -15.43
N VAL A 293 3.42 -19.44 -14.43
CA VAL A 293 4.07 -20.76 -14.52
C VAL A 293 3.10 -21.74 -15.17
N LYS A 294 3.51 -22.35 -16.28
CA LYS A 294 2.74 -23.37 -16.99
C LYS A 294 3.59 -24.64 -17.07
N GLU A 295 3.17 -25.69 -16.37
CA GLU A 295 3.94 -26.94 -16.25
C GLU A 295 5.38 -26.69 -15.76
N ASP A 296 6.38 -26.86 -16.63
CA ASP A 296 7.81 -26.63 -16.42
C ASP A 296 8.36 -25.37 -17.14
N HIS A 297 7.48 -24.55 -17.71
CA HIS A 297 7.81 -23.30 -18.41
C HIS A 297 7.23 -22.08 -17.69
N ILE A 298 7.79 -20.91 -18.02
CA ILE A 298 7.23 -19.60 -17.67
C ILE A 298 6.71 -18.97 -18.95
N GLN A 299 5.43 -18.58 -18.93
CA GLN A 299 4.77 -17.83 -19.99
C GLN A 299 4.69 -16.35 -19.58
N LEU A 300 5.17 -15.49 -20.46
CA LEU A 300 5.14 -14.03 -20.34
C LEU A 300 4.15 -13.43 -21.34
N SER A 301 3.52 -12.32 -20.95
CA SER A 301 2.65 -11.51 -21.81
C SER A 301 2.86 -10.03 -21.50
N TRP A 302 2.98 -9.18 -22.53
CA TRP A 302 3.11 -7.72 -22.39
C TRP A 302 2.71 -7.02 -23.68
N THR A 303 2.48 -5.70 -23.63
CA THR A 303 2.27 -4.88 -24.82
C THR A 303 3.61 -4.48 -25.46
N ALA A 304 3.80 -4.79 -26.75
CA ALA A 304 5.02 -4.48 -27.50
C ALA A 304 5.27 -2.96 -27.52
N PRO A 305 6.47 -2.48 -27.11
CA PRO A 305 6.89 -1.10 -27.37
C PRO A 305 7.39 -0.94 -28.80
N GLY A 306 7.55 0.31 -29.24
CA GLY A 306 8.09 0.63 -30.56
C GLY A 306 9.61 0.61 -30.64
N ASN A 307 10.15 0.89 -31.83
CA ASN A 307 11.59 1.15 -32.01
C ASN A 307 11.99 2.49 -31.36
N VAL A 308 11.06 3.45 -31.39
CA VAL A 308 11.16 4.79 -30.82
C VAL A 308 9.87 5.06 -30.07
N LEU A 309 9.92 5.11 -28.73
CA LEU A 309 8.75 5.19 -27.87
C LEU A 309 7.72 4.10 -28.25
N ASP A 310 6.51 4.50 -28.66
CA ASP A 310 5.41 3.62 -29.05
C ASP A 310 5.21 3.53 -30.57
N LYS A 311 6.25 3.79 -31.37
CA LYS A 311 6.20 3.75 -32.83
C LYS A 311 7.16 2.72 -33.45
N GLY A 312 6.66 1.98 -34.44
CA GLY A 312 7.39 0.92 -35.12
C GLY A 312 7.52 -0.32 -34.24
N LYS A 313 8.65 -1.03 -34.36
CA LYS A 313 8.90 -2.29 -33.69
C LYS A 313 10.27 -2.29 -33.03
N ALA A 314 10.36 -2.72 -31.76
CA ALA A 314 11.64 -2.88 -31.08
C ALA A 314 12.57 -3.85 -31.83
N ASN A 315 13.88 -3.62 -31.77
CA ASN A 315 14.86 -4.48 -32.43
C ASN A 315 14.96 -5.85 -31.75
N SER A 316 15.01 -5.87 -30.42
CA SER A 316 15.04 -7.09 -29.59
C SER A 316 14.67 -6.79 -28.14
N TYR A 317 14.60 -7.83 -27.30
CA TYR A 317 14.36 -7.69 -25.86
C TYR A 317 15.48 -8.34 -25.04
N ILE A 318 15.82 -7.69 -23.93
CA ILE A 318 16.60 -8.27 -22.84
C ILE A 318 15.61 -8.69 -21.76
N ILE A 319 15.50 -10.00 -21.51
CA ILE A 319 14.64 -10.55 -20.47
C ILE A 319 15.55 -11.12 -19.38
N ARG A 320 15.34 -10.69 -18.14
CA ARG A 320 16.11 -11.13 -16.98
C ARG A 320 15.20 -11.78 -15.95
N ILE A 321 15.72 -12.79 -15.26
CA ILE A 321 15.00 -13.56 -14.24
C ILE A 321 15.83 -13.69 -12.96
N SER A 322 15.18 -13.60 -11.81
CA SER A 322 15.77 -13.92 -10.50
C SER A 322 14.75 -14.56 -9.56
N LYS A 323 15.24 -15.22 -8.49
CA LYS A 323 14.42 -15.63 -7.33
C LYS A 323 14.30 -14.51 -6.29
N CYS A 324 15.08 -13.44 -6.41
CA CYS A 324 15.05 -12.26 -5.54
C CYS A 324 14.56 -11.05 -6.34
N PHE A 325 13.57 -10.34 -5.81
CA PHE A 325 13.00 -9.15 -6.45
C PHE A 325 14.03 -8.02 -6.60
N LEU A 326 14.89 -7.84 -5.59
CA LEU A 326 15.88 -6.75 -5.55
C LEU A 326 16.92 -6.87 -6.67
N ASP A 327 17.29 -8.09 -7.08
CA ASP A 327 18.25 -8.28 -8.16
C ASP A 327 17.78 -7.62 -9.46
N LEU A 328 16.47 -7.60 -9.72
CA LEU A 328 15.91 -6.94 -10.91
C LEU A 328 15.60 -5.46 -10.68
N GLN A 329 15.39 -5.02 -9.44
CA GLN A 329 15.10 -3.64 -9.10
C GLN A 329 16.38 -2.78 -9.04
N GLU A 330 17.45 -3.31 -8.47
CA GLU A 330 18.69 -2.59 -8.18
C GLU A 330 19.81 -2.92 -9.18
N ASP A 331 19.83 -4.14 -9.73
CA ASP A 331 20.97 -4.65 -10.51
C ASP A 331 20.56 -5.54 -11.70
N PHE A 332 19.64 -5.02 -12.52
CA PHE A 332 19.03 -5.74 -13.65
C PHE A 332 20.06 -6.41 -14.58
N ASP A 333 21.20 -5.76 -14.84
CA ASP A 333 22.21 -6.24 -15.78
C ASP A 333 22.96 -7.48 -15.29
N ASN A 334 23.02 -7.71 -13.97
CA ASN A 334 23.68 -8.87 -13.35
C ASN A 334 22.74 -10.05 -13.10
N ALA A 335 21.41 -9.86 -13.19
CA ALA A 335 20.45 -10.95 -13.07
C ALA A 335 20.57 -12.00 -14.19
N ALA A 336 20.02 -13.21 -13.99
CA ALA A 336 20.16 -14.27 -14.98
C ALA A 336 19.48 -13.91 -16.31
N LEU A 337 20.20 -14.05 -17.42
CA LEU A 337 19.69 -13.74 -18.77
C LEU A 337 18.85 -14.89 -19.31
N VAL A 338 17.63 -14.56 -19.75
CA VAL A 338 16.77 -15.50 -20.47
C VAL A 338 17.15 -15.48 -21.95
N ASN A 339 17.23 -16.66 -22.56
CA ASN A 339 17.51 -16.77 -23.99
C ASN A 339 16.31 -16.27 -24.81
N THR A 340 16.46 -15.14 -25.49
CA THR A 340 15.42 -14.50 -26.32
C THR A 340 15.64 -14.70 -27.83
N THR A 341 16.52 -15.61 -28.27
CA THR A 341 16.84 -15.77 -29.70
C THR A 341 15.65 -16.16 -30.58
N SER A 342 14.62 -16.80 -30.01
CA SER A 342 13.39 -17.16 -30.72
C SER A 342 12.31 -16.06 -30.67
N LEU A 343 12.50 -15.00 -29.88
CA LEU A 343 11.54 -13.92 -29.73
C LEU A 343 11.72 -12.90 -30.87
N ILE A 344 10.71 -12.82 -31.72
CA ILE A 344 10.65 -11.82 -32.80
C ILE A 344 9.69 -10.73 -32.34
N PRO A 345 10.17 -9.49 -32.08
CA PRO A 345 9.29 -8.43 -31.60
C PRO A 345 8.13 -8.15 -32.57
N LYS A 346 7.01 -7.64 -32.07
CA LYS A 346 5.85 -7.23 -32.89
C LYS A 346 5.79 -5.71 -33.04
N GLU A 347 4.87 -5.24 -33.87
CA GLU A 347 4.55 -3.82 -33.97
C GLU A 347 4.02 -3.28 -32.64
N ALA A 348 4.38 -2.03 -32.33
CA ALA A 348 3.96 -1.35 -31.10
C ALA A 348 2.45 -1.43 -30.87
N GLY A 349 2.05 -1.68 -29.61
CA GLY A 349 0.65 -1.85 -29.22
C GLY A 349 0.09 -3.26 -29.42
N SER A 350 0.83 -4.16 -30.06
CA SER A 350 0.46 -5.58 -30.16
C SER A 350 0.81 -6.36 -28.90
N ILE A 351 0.07 -7.41 -28.58
CA ILE A 351 0.42 -8.29 -27.44
C ILE A 351 1.53 -9.27 -27.84
N GLU A 352 2.61 -9.25 -27.07
CA GLU A 352 3.69 -10.23 -27.09
C GLU A 352 3.34 -11.43 -26.22
N ASN A 353 3.76 -12.61 -26.65
CA ASN A 353 3.67 -13.82 -25.86
C ASN A 353 4.99 -14.57 -26.00
N PHE A 354 5.62 -14.90 -24.89
CA PHE A 354 6.90 -15.60 -24.89
C PHE A 354 6.93 -16.68 -23.82
N GLU A 355 7.40 -17.87 -24.18
CA GLU A 355 7.47 -19.02 -23.27
C GLU A 355 8.89 -19.55 -23.25
N PHE A 356 9.43 -19.77 -22.05
CA PHE A 356 10.79 -20.27 -21.86
C PHE A 356 10.89 -21.17 -20.63
N LYS A 357 11.90 -22.04 -20.61
CA LYS A 357 12.27 -22.79 -19.40
C LYS A 357 13.26 -21.97 -18.57
N PRO A 358 13.05 -21.78 -17.27
CA PRO A 358 13.93 -20.98 -16.42
C PRO A 358 15.21 -21.73 -16.04
N GLU A 359 15.97 -22.23 -17.01
CA GLU A 359 17.27 -22.88 -16.74
C GLU A 359 18.29 -21.85 -16.21
N PRO A 360 19.11 -22.17 -15.18
CA PRO A 360 19.32 -23.48 -14.55
C PRO A 360 18.39 -23.78 -13.35
N PHE A 361 17.36 -22.97 -13.11
CA PHE A 361 16.49 -23.12 -11.95
C PHE A 361 15.48 -24.25 -12.14
N LYS A 362 15.37 -25.12 -11.13
CA LYS A 362 14.25 -26.08 -11.04
C LYS A 362 13.00 -25.37 -10.52
N ILE A 363 11.86 -25.65 -11.14
CA ILE A 363 10.55 -25.18 -10.69
C ILE A 363 10.01 -26.19 -9.66
N GLU A 364 10.18 -25.87 -8.37
CA GLU A 364 9.64 -26.66 -7.25
C GLU A 364 8.40 -25.98 -6.64
N ASN A 365 7.59 -26.72 -5.87
CA ASN A 365 6.42 -26.17 -5.23
C ASN A 365 6.81 -25.02 -4.28
N GLY A 366 6.13 -23.87 -4.38
CA GLY A 366 6.46 -22.66 -3.62
C GLY A 366 7.57 -21.80 -4.22
N THR A 367 8.18 -22.20 -5.35
CA THR A 367 9.21 -21.37 -6.01
C THR A 367 8.57 -20.09 -6.58
N LYS A 368 9.19 -18.95 -6.27
CA LYS A 368 8.88 -17.64 -6.84
C LYS A 368 9.99 -17.21 -7.79
N PHE A 369 9.58 -16.74 -8.97
CA PHE A 369 10.45 -16.08 -9.93
C PHE A 369 9.97 -14.66 -10.15
N TYR A 370 10.91 -13.74 -10.29
CA TYR A 370 10.73 -12.38 -10.69
C TYR A 370 11.34 -12.21 -12.08
N ILE A 371 10.64 -11.50 -12.96
CA ILE A 371 11.05 -11.30 -14.36
C ILE A 371 10.88 -9.83 -14.71
N ALA A 372 11.85 -9.26 -15.42
CA ALA A 372 11.76 -7.91 -15.97
C ALA A 372 12.35 -7.87 -17.40
N ILE A 373 11.93 -6.85 -18.16
CA ILE A 373 12.27 -6.72 -19.59
C ILE A 373 12.77 -5.30 -19.89
N GLN A 374 13.76 -5.22 -20.77
CA GLN A 374 14.08 -4.00 -21.53
C GLN A 374 13.92 -4.26 -23.03
N ALA A 375 13.37 -3.29 -23.75
CA ALA A 375 13.36 -3.29 -25.20
C ALA A 375 14.59 -2.56 -25.75
N ILE A 376 15.16 -3.08 -26.84
CA ILE A 376 16.35 -2.55 -27.49
C ILE A 376 15.96 -1.85 -28.79
N HIS A 377 16.52 -0.67 -28.99
CA HIS A 377 16.54 0.09 -30.24
C HIS A 377 17.59 -0.45 -31.22
N GLU A 378 17.42 -0.22 -32.53
CA GLU A 378 18.41 -0.59 -33.56
C GLU A 378 19.82 -0.03 -33.31
N ALA A 379 19.95 1.17 -32.70
CA ALA A 379 21.22 1.75 -32.29
C ALA A 379 21.71 1.30 -30.90
N ASN A 380 21.21 0.18 -30.37
CA ASN A 380 21.55 -0.39 -29.05
C ASN A 380 21.21 0.50 -27.84
N LEU A 381 20.22 1.37 -27.96
CA LEU A 381 19.64 2.09 -26.82
C LEU A 381 18.55 1.24 -26.17
N THR A 382 18.56 1.13 -24.85
CA THR A 382 17.56 0.36 -24.09
C THR A 382 16.45 1.25 -23.53
N SER A 383 15.26 0.70 -23.42
CA SER A 383 14.19 1.28 -22.60
C SER A 383 14.56 1.27 -21.11
N GLU A 384 13.79 1.98 -20.29
CA GLU A 384 13.75 1.66 -18.87
C GLU A 384 13.35 0.20 -18.63
N VAL A 385 13.77 -0.34 -17.48
CA VAL A 385 13.33 -1.66 -16.99
C VAL A 385 11.82 -1.63 -16.77
N SER A 386 11.13 -2.67 -17.22
CA SER A 386 9.68 -2.84 -17.06
C SER A 386 9.23 -2.86 -15.60
N ASN A 387 7.92 -2.94 -15.36
CA ASN A 387 7.44 -3.49 -14.10
C ASN A 387 8.01 -4.92 -13.89
N ILE A 388 8.26 -5.30 -12.64
CA ILE A 388 8.78 -6.64 -12.31
C ILE A 388 7.58 -7.58 -12.13
N ALA A 389 7.45 -8.56 -13.02
CA ALA A 389 6.40 -9.57 -12.97
C ALA A 389 6.80 -10.74 -12.05
N GLN A 390 5.84 -11.29 -11.32
CA GLN A 390 6.04 -12.43 -10.43
C GLN A 390 5.33 -13.67 -10.97
N ALA A 391 6.05 -14.80 -11.04
CA ALA A 391 5.50 -16.11 -11.36
C ALA A 391 5.72 -17.06 -10.16
N THR A 392 4.67 -17.73 -9.68
CA THR A 392 4.74 -18.65 -8.52
C THR A 392 4.15 -20.01 -8.87
N LYS A 393 4.85 -21.10 -8.54
CA LYS A 393 4.31 -22.47 -8.65
C LYS A 393 3.62 -22.85 -7.34
N PHE A 394 2.31 -23.07 -7.37
CA PHE A 394 1.55 -23.60 -6.24
C PHE A 394 0.87 -24.91 -6.63
N ILE A 395 1.22 -26.00 -5.95
CA ILE A 395 0.53 -27.28 -6.02
C ILE A 395 -0.13 -27.46 -4.65
N PRO A 396 -1.48 -27.45 -4.56
CA PRO A 396 -2.18 -27.77 -3.33
C PRO A 396 -1.79 -29.18 -2.85
N PRO A 397 -1.74 -29.45 -1.53
CA PRO A 397 -1.53 -30.82 -1.04
C PRO A 397 -2.58 -31.76 -1.65
N GLN A 398 -2.13 -32.88 -2.21
CA GLN A 398 -3.04 -33.91 -2.69
C GLN A 398 -3.77 -34.50 -1.48
N GLU A 399 -5.11 -34.43 -1.47
CA GLU A 399 -5.91 -35.01 -0.38
C GLU A 399 -5.51 -36.47 -0.15
N SER A 400 -5.16 -36.81 1.08
CA SER A 400 -4.83 -38.18 1.47
C SER A 400 -6.09 -39.03 1.31
N SER A 401 -6.08 -39.95 0.34
CA SER A 401 -7.14 -40.95 0.17
C SER A 401 -7.05 -41.98 1.29
N VAL A 402 -7.69 -41.68 2.42
CA VAL A 402 -7.95 -42.68 3.46
C VAL A 402 -8.98 -43.68 2.91
N PRO A 403 -8.70 -45.00 2.87
CA PRO A 403 -9.67 -45.98 2.46
C PRO A 403 -10.82 -46.02 3.48
N ALA A 404 -12.05 -45.88 2.99
CA ALA A 404 -13.26 -45.99 3.80
C ALA A 404 -13.37 -47.38 4.44
N LEU A 405 -13.16 -47.48 5.75
CA LEU A 405 -13.57 -48.63 6.53
C LEU A 405 -14.99 -48.39 7.03
N GLY A 406 -15.96 -48.94 6.31
CA GLY A 406 -17.36 -48.88 6.70
C GLY A 406 -17.62 -49.63 7.99
N THR A 407 -18.37 -49.01 8.91
CA THR A 407 -19.22 -49.74 9.84
C THR A 407 -20.48 -48.93 10.11
N LYS A 408 -21.59 -49.66 10.14
CA LYS A 408 -22.98 -49.23 9.96
C LYS A 408 -23.68 -49.03 11.32
N ILE A 409 -24.54 -48.00 11.39
CA ILE A 409 -25.81 -47.87 12.18
C ILE A 409 -25.62 -47.56 13.69
N PHE A 410 -26.24 -46.55 14.33
CA PHE A 410 -27.69 -46.28 14.48
C PHE A 410 -28.07 -44.80 14.49
N ALA A 411 -29.26 -44.54 13.96
CA ALA A 411 -29.94 -43.25 13.91
C ALA A 411 -30.76 -42.98 15.18
N THR A 412 -30.71 -41.73 15.66
CA THR A 412 -31.85 -41.05 16.29
C THR A 412 -31.87 -39.62 15.78
N SER A 413 -33.00 -39.23 15.19
CA SER A 413 -33.27 -37.92 14.62
C SER A 413 -33.50 -36.86 15.70
N LEU A 414 -33.04 -35.63 15.46
CA LEU A 414 -33.88 -34.44 15.69
C LEU A 414 -33.47 -33.32 14.73
N ALA A 415 -34.44 -32.46 14.46
CA ALA A 415 -34.72 -31.76 13.22
C ALA A 415 -34.15 -30.33 13.14
N ILE A 416 -33.57 -29.99 11.97
CA ILE A 416 -33.71 -28.80 11.07
C ILE A 416 -33.53 -27.39 11.72
N TRP A 417 -32.85 -26.35 11.21
CA TRP A 417 -32.61 -25.74 9.88
C TRP A 417 -31.35 -24.88 9.94
N GLY A 418 -30.63 -24.67 8.81
CA GLY A 418 -29.76 -23.50 8.67
C GLY A 418 -28.50 -23.69 7.82
N LEU A 419 -28.66 -23.50 6.51
CA LEU A 419 -27.58 -23.28 5.56
C LEU A 419 -27.23 -21.79 5.60
N ALA A 420 -25.98 -21.42 5.89
CA ALA A 420 -25.41 -20.12 5.52
C ALA A 420 -23.88 -20.14 5.61
N VAL A 421 -23.24 -20.15 4.45
CA VAL A 421 -21.95 -19.48 4.24
C VAL A 421 -22.22 -17.99 4.35
N ILE A 422 -21.58 -17.26 5.28
CA ILE A 422 -21.25 -15.84 5.12
C ILE A 422 -19.92 -15.53 5.84
N LEU A 423 -18.95 -15.07 5.04
CA LEU A 423 -17.76 -14.32 5.44
C LEU A 423 -18.14 -13.02 6.15
N SER A 424 -17.36 -12.64 7.17
CA SER A 424 -16.53 -11.41 7.19
C SER A 424 -16.18 -11.08 8.64
N ILE A 425 -14.91 -10.78 8.93
CA ILE A 425 -14.59 -9.83 10.00
C ILE A 425 -13.60 -8.83 9.43
N PHE A 426 -14.12 -7.63 9.24
CA PHE A 426 -13.44 -6.36 9.49
C PHE A 426 -14.04 -5.80 10.77
#